data_AF-A0A5C2SHX8-F1
#
_entry.id   AF-A0A5C2SHX8-F1
#
_cell.length_a   1.000
_cell.length_b   1.000
_cell.length_c   1.000
_cell.angle_alpha   90.00
_cell.angle_beta   90.00
_cell.angle_gamma   90.00
#
_symmetry.space_group_name_H-M   'P 1'
#
loop_
_entity.id
_entity.type
_entity.pdbx_description
1 polymer ?
#
loop_
_entity_poly.entity_id
_entity_poly.type
_entity_poly.pdbx_seq_one_letter_code
_entity_poly.pdbx_strand_id
1 'polypeptide(L)'
;MADIPPGMFSAGQRISLIASERTFTFTIDRPFMPFTKSVVLLVRSQELGPDPVVLKMYDPRFLDERFPLPVPTALNPHRHWSLAAERAAAALPPGTYKDEDQLYAELPDDPQAHAERTALWEAYFRYLSTRCFKDEKMAYENLRVLQGTAIPRLLLTGVIIPPDERAIQPPAIVLEYVPDAVSLRDVSIEAVDADLWTTLVRVVDSFTTYDVCHNDINHNNILFTPREHPKRVVVIDFGCAAVREDEDDETWEEIKFQTGDGRRLQWVLQRKGVTIADKDSSVA
;
A
#
# COMPACT_ATOMS: atom_id res chain seq x y z
N MET A 1 9.04 -2.91 -13.66
CA MET A 1 7.62 -2.54 -13.46
C MET A 1 6.76 -3.48 -14.30
N ALA A 2 5.57 -3.83 -13.81
CA ALA A 2 4.62 -4.59 -14.60
C ALA A 2 4.22 -3.79 -15.85
N ASP A 3 4.38 -4.39 -17.03
CA ASP A 3 3.74 -3.89 -18.24
C ASP A 3 2.23 -4.06 -18.07
N ILE A 4 1.54 -2.96 -17.73
CA ILE A 4 0.08 -2.95 -17.66
C ILE A 4 -0.43 -3.14 -19.09
N PRO A 5 -1.30 -4.14 -19.35
CA PRO A 5 -1.92 -4.30 -20.65
C PRO A 5 -2.52 -2.96 -21.11
N PRO A 6 -2.22 -2.49 -22.34
CA PRO A 6 -2.72 -1.22 -22.84
C PRO A 6 -4.22 -1.13 -22.64
N GLY A 7 -4.63 -0.10 -21.89
CA GLY A 7 -6.03 0.20 -21.66
C GLY A 7 -6.70 -0.50 -20.49
N MET A 8 -6.02 -1.29 -19.65
CA MET A 8 -6.65 -2.02 -18.53
C MET A 8 -7.26 -1.13 -17.44
N PHE A 9 -6.74 0.09 -17.26
CA PHE A 9 -7.26 1.08 -16.29
C PHE A 9 -7.39 2.46 -16.93
N SER A 10 -8.12 2.53 -18.05
CA SER A 10 -8.35 3.77 -18.80
C SER A 10 -9.45 4.61 -18.17
N ALA A 11 -9.33 5.93 -18.34
CA ALA A 11 -10.41 6.86 -18.01
C ALA A 11 -11.74 6.44 -18.67
N GLY A 12 -12.83 6.51 -17.93
CA GLY A 12 -14.17 6.13 -18.35
C GLY A 12 -14.50 4.63 -18.22
N GLN A 13 -13.53 3.76 -17.98
CA GLN A 13 -13.81 2.34 -17.70
C GLN A 13 -14.51 2.16 -16.37
N ARG A 14 -15.27 1.07 -16.25
CA ARG A 14 -16.03 0.74 -15.04
C ARG A 14 -15.40 -0.44 -14.31
N ILE A 15 -15.34 -0.32 -12.99
CA ILE A 15 -14.90 -1.40 -12.09
C ILE A 15 -15.99 -1.58 -11.03
N SER A 16 -16.28 -2.83 -10.67
CA SER A 16 -17.25 -3.14 -9.63
C SER A 16 -16.60 -3.77 -8.41
N LEU A 17 -17.07 -3.37 -7.23
CA LEU A 17 -16.63 -3.84 -5.92
C LEU A 17 -17.84 -4.42 -5.18
N ILE A 18 -17.69 -5.58 -4.56
CA ILE A 18 -18.65 -6.09 -3.59
C ILE A 18 -18.19 -5.69 -2.19
N ALA A 19 -19.01 -4.91 -1.49
CA ALA A 19 -18.77 -4.47 -0.11
C ALA A 19 -20.08 -4.56 0.68
N SER A 20 -20.04 -5.19 1.86
CA SER A 20 -21.22 -5.38 2.72
C SER A 20 -22.45 -5.91 1.96
N GLU A 21 -22.26 -6.97 1.17
CA GLU A 21 -23.29 -7.61 0.32
C GLU A 21 -23.90 -6.72 -0.77
N ARG A 22 -23.36 -5.52 -0.98
CA ARG A 22 -23.79 -4.59 -2.02
C ARG A 22 -22.72 -4.45 -3.10
N THR A 23 -23.15 -4.29 -4.34
CA THR A 23 -22.25 -3.97 -5.45
C THR A 23 -22.18 -2.46 -5.64
N PHE A 24 -20.96 -1.93 -5.64
CA PHE A 24 -20.65 -0.54 -5.96
C PHE A 24 -19.98 -0.49 -7.32
N THR A 25 -20.43 0.41 -8.20
CA THR A 25 -19.77 0.59 -9.50
C THR A 25 -19.04 1.92 -9.57
N PHE A 26 -17.77 1.84 -9.91
CA PHE A 26 -16.86 2.95 -10.04
C PHE A 26 -16.55 3.24 -11.50
N THR A 27 -16.47 4.51 -11.86
CA THR A 27 -15.91 4.96 -13.13
C THR A 27 -14.50 5.48 -12.89
N ILE A 28 -13.53 4.99 -13.65
CA ILE A 28 -12.12 5.39 -13.52
C ILE A 28 -11.93 6.79 -14.11
N ASP A 29 -11.32 7.67 -13.33
CA ASP A 29 -10.82 8.95 -13.84
C ASP A 29 -9.41 8.80 -14.38
N ARG A 30 -8.53 8.21 -13.55
CA ARG A 30 -7.13 7.92 -13.92
C ARG A 30 -6.46 6.96 -12.93
N PRO A 31 -5.43 6.23 -13.35
CA PRO A 31 -4.53 5.53 -12.44
C PRO A 31 -3.51 6.48 -11.80
N PHE A 32 -2.97 6.09 -10.64
CA PHE A 32 -1.75 6.64 -10.06
C PHE A 32 -0.61 5.66 -10.31
N MET A 33 0.39 6.10 -11.08
CA MET A 33 1.49 5.26 -11.53
C MET A 33 2.83 5.72 -10.92
N PRO A 34 3.79 4.80 -10.72
CA PRO A 34 3.71 3.36 -10.96
C PRO A 34 2.97 2.58 -9.87
N PHE A 35 2.48 1.38 -10.19
CA PHE A 35 1.97 0.46 -9.18
C PHE A 35 3.13 -0.28 -8.49
N THR A 36 3.03 -0.42 -7.17
CA THR A 36 4.04 -1.07 -6.31
C THR A 36 3.44 -2.25 -5.58
N LYS A 37 2.59 -2.01 -4.57
CA LYS A 37 1.88 -3.04 -3.78
C LYS A 37 0.42 -3.21 -4.17
N SER A 38 -0.14 -2.21 -4.85
CA SER A 38 -1.54 -2.17 -5.25
C SER A 38 -1.74 -1.32 -6.51
N VAL A 39 -2.84 -1.57 -7.19
CA VAL A 39 -3.39 -0.71 -8.23
C VAL A 39 -4.14 0.42 -7.54
N VAL A 40 -3.70 1.66 -7.74
CA VAL A 40 -4.31 2.85 -7.14
C VAL A 40 -5.01 3.68 -8.20
N LEU A 41 -6.32 3.88 -8.06
CA LEU A 41 -7.16 4.55 -9.05
C LEU A 41 -7.90 5.72 -8.42
N LEU A 42 -7.96 6.86 -9.11
CA LEU A 42 -8.95 7.89 -8.84
C LEU A 42 -10.24 7.49 -9.55
N VAL A 43 -11.34 7.41 -8.81
CA VAL A 43 -12.62 6.93 -9.33
C VAL A 43 -13.79 7.76 -8.81
N ARG A 44 -14.95 7.66 -9.48
CA ARG A 44 -16.23 8.19 -8.99
C ARG A 44 -17.29 7.09 -8.89
N SER A 45 -18.16 7.17 -7.89
CA SER A 45 -19.32 6.28 -7.72
C SER A 45 -20.53 7.11 -7.32
N GLN A 46 -21.63 6.96 -8.05
CA GLN A 46 -22.88 7.69 -7.76
C GLN A 46 -23.44 7.31 -6.38
N GLU A 47 -23.13 6.10 -5.92
CA GLU A 47 -23.54 5.54 -4.64
C GLU A 47 -22.79 6.14 -3.45
N LEU A 48 -21.59 6.70 -3.67
CA LEU A 48 -20.77 7.37 -2.64
C LEU A 48 -20.88 8.89 -2.66
N GLY A 49 -21.31 9.47 -3.77
CA GLY A 49 -21.51 10.91 -3.93
C GLY A 49 -20.83 11.49 -5.16
N PRO A 50 -20.88 12.82 -5.33
CA PRO A 50 -20.28 13.49 -6.49
C PRO A 50 -18.76 13.55 -6.43
N ASP A 51 -18.18 13.49 -5.22
CA ASP A 51 -16.75 13.66 -5.01
C ASP A 51 -15.99 12.40 -5.42
N PRO A 52 -14.82 12.56 -6.07
CA PRO A 52 -13.98 11.42 -6.40
C PRO A 52 -13.39 10.78 -5.14
N VAL A 53 -13.09 9.50 -5.23
CA VAL A 53 -12.50 8.68 -4.17
C VAL A 53 -11.29 7.93 -4.72
N VAL A 54 -10.43 7.43 -3.84
CA VAL A 54 -9.31 6.57 -4.22
C VAL A 54 -9.71 5.12 -4.01
N LEU A 55 -9.64 4.31 -5.07
CA LEU A 55 -9.77 2.86 -4.99
C LEU A 55 -8.36 2.24 -5.04
N LYS A 56 -7.96 1.54 -3.97
CA LYS A 56 -6.75 0.70 -3.95
C LYS A 56 -7.15 -0.76 -4.06
N MET A 57 -6.69 -1.42 -5.12
CA MET A 57 -6.92 -2.84 -5.37
C MET A 57 -5.61 -3.61 -5.20
N TYR A 58 -5.58 -4.61 -4.33
CA TYR A 58 -4.42 -5.45 -4.08
C TYR A 58 -4.47 -6.66 -5.00
N ASP A 59 -4.13 -6.39 -6.25
CA ASP A 59 -4.08 -7.36 -7.32
C ASP A 59 -2.63 -7.86 -7.47
N PRO A 60 -2.36 -9.15 -7.18
CA PRO A 60 -1.00 -9.66 -7.14
C PRO A 60 -0.27 -9.54 -8.48
N ARG A 61 -0.97 -9.32 -9.61
CA ARG A 61 -0.36 -9.09 -10.94
C ARG A 61 0.53 -7.85 -11.00
N PHE A 62 0.28 -6.87 -10.12
CA PHE A 62 0.94 -5.56 -10.14
C PHE A 62 1.94 -5.36 -9.00
N LEU A 63 2.25 -6.43 -8.26
CA LEU A 63 3.32 -6.42 -7.26
C LEU A 63 4.67 -6.13 -7.91
N ASP A 64 5.40 -5.18 -7.34
CA ASP A 64 6.75 -4.84 -7.79
C ASP A 64 7.76 -5.97 -7.53
N GLU A 65 7.49 -6.86 -6.57
CA GLU A 65 8.29 -8.07 -6.31
C GLU A 65 8.36 -9.03 -7.51
N ARG A 66 7.42 -8.93 -8.46
CA ARG A 66 7.48 -9.70 -9.72
C ARG A 66 8.60 -9.24 -10.65
N PHE A 67 9.08 -8.01 -10.45
CA PHE A 67 10.04 -7.33 -11.34
C PHE A 67 11.23 -6.80 -10.53
N PRO A 68 12.06 -7.70 -9.98
CA PRO A 68 13.20 -7.30 -9.16
C PRO A 68 14.14 -6.34 -9.90
N LEU A 69 14.43 -5.21 -9.26
CA LEU A 69 15.38 -4.19 -9.72
C LEU A 69 16.72 -4.34 -8.95
N PRO A 70 17.86 -3.87 -9.51
CA PRO A 70 18.00 -3.19 -10.81
C PRO A 70 18.20 -4.12 -12.02
N VAL A 71 18.52 -5.40 -11.82
CA VAL A 71 18.67 -6.38 -12.91
C VAL A 71 18.15 -7.75 -12.46
N PRO A 72 17.28 -8.41 -13.25
CA PRO A 72 16.88 -9.79 -12.98
C PRO A 72 18.10 -10.69 -13.02
N THR A 73 18.26 -11.54 -12.01
CA THR A 73 19.34 -12.53 -11.97
C THR A 73 18.75 -13.92 -12.23
N ALA A 74 19.61 -14.91 -12.52
CA ALA A 74 19.16 -16.30 -12.59
C ALA A 74 18.49 -16.77 -11.29
N LEU A 75 18.92 -16.23 -10.14
CA LEU A 75 18.35 -16.52 -8.83
C LEU A 75 17.08 -15.70 -8.52
N ASN A 76 16.86 -14.60 -9.25
CA ASN A 76 15.70 -13.73 -9.07
C ASN A 76 15.19 -13.20 -10.42
N PRO A 77 14.56 -14.07 -11.24
CA PRO A 77 14.04 -13.67 -12.55
C PRO A 77 12.75 -12.87 -12.43
N HIS A 78 12.33 -12.25 -13.54
CA HIS A 78 10.97 -11.74 -13.65
C HIS A 78 9.96 -12.87 -13.54
N ARG A 79 8.89 -12.65 -12.77
CA ARG A 79 7.82 -13.62 -12.55
C ARG A 79 6.51 -13.07 -13.10
N HIS A 80 6.41 -13.14 -14.43
CA HIS A 80 5.23 -12.73 -15.16
C HIS A 80 4.02 -13.56 -14.73
N TRP A 81 2.90 -12.89 -14.53
CA TRP A 81 1.65 -13.56 -14.22
C TRP A 81 1.16 -14.39 -15.41
N SER A 82 0.53 -15.54 -15.12
CA SER A 82 -0.26 -16.29 -16.08
C SER A 82 -1.52 -16.87 -15.44
N LEU A 83 -2.59 -16.96 -16.22
CA LEU A 83 -3.86 -17.53 -15.75
C LEU A 83 -3.71 -19.01 -15.32
N ALA A 84 -2.86 -19.77 -16.02
CA ALA A 84 -2.60 -21.17 -15.67
C ALA A 84 -1.94 -21.30 -14.29
N ALA A 85 -0.94 -20.46 -14.00
CA ALA A 85 -0.26 -20.47 -12.72
C ALA A 85 -1.18 -19.99 -11.58
N GLU A 86 -1.99 -18.95 -11.80
CA GLU A 86 -2.97 -18.48 -10.82
C GLU A 86 -4.02 -19.56 -10.48
N ARG A 87 -4.55 -20.26 -11.50
CA ARG A 87 -5.48 -21.39 -11.31
C ARG A 87 -4.82 -22.55 -10.56
N ALA A 88 -3.57 -22.88 -10.90
CA ALA A 88 -2.81 -23.91 -10.19
C ALA A 88 -2.58 -23.54 -8.72
N ALA A 89 -2.18 -22.30 -8.46
CA ALA A 89 -2.00 -21.77 -7.10
C ALA A 89 -3.31 -21.78 -6.29
N ALA A 90 -4.43 -21.41 -6.91
CA ALA A 90 -5.75 -21.43 -6.27
C ALA A 90 -6.23 -22.86 -5.95
N ALA A 91 -5.75 -23.87 -6.66
CA ALA A 91 -6.06 -25.27 -6.43
C ALA A 91 -5.15 -25.95 -5.39
N LEU A 92 -4.10 -25.28 -4.90
CA LEU A 92 -3.23 -25.84 -3.87
C LEU A 92 -3.98 -26.04 -2.55
N PRO A 93 -3.73 -27.13 -1.81
CA PRO A 93 -4.27 -27.31 -0.47
C PRO A 93 -3.90 -26.14 0.46
N PRO A 94 -4.76 -25.75 1.40
CA PRO A 94 -4.41 -24.78 2.44
C PRO A 94 -3.13 -25.19 3.18
N GLY A 95 -2.23 -24.25 3.42
CA GLY A 95 -0.95 -24.49 4.11
C GLY A 95 0.14 -25.13 3.24
N THR A 96 -0.04 -25.23 1.92
CA THR A 96 1.01 -25.71 1.00
C THR A 96 2.21 -24.78 0.97
N TYR A 97 1.96 -23.47 0.85
CA TYR A 97 2.99 -22.45 1.06
C TYR A 97 3.20 -22.26 2.58
N LYS A 98 4.44 -22.45 3.03
CA LYS A 98 4.84 -22.33 4.43
C LYS A 98 5.75 -21.14 4.65
N ASP A 99 6.76 -21.00 3.80
CA ASP A 99 7.82 -20.00 3.92
C ASP A 99 8.49 -19.75 2.57
N GLU A 100 9.36 -18.73 2.55
CA GLU A 100 10.11 -18.35 1.36
C GLU A 100 11.19 -19.38 0.97
N ASP A 101 11.66 -20.21 1.90
CA ASP A 101 12.71 -21.21 1.61
C ASP A 101 12.22 -22.22 0.57
N GLN A 102 10.92 -22.57 0.61
CA GLN A 102 10.28 -23.40 -0.43
C GLN A 102 10.37 -22.79 -1.83
N LEU A 103 10.42 -21.46 -1.95
CA LEU A 103 10.45 -20.75 -3.23
C LEU A 103 11.84 -20.77 -3.88
N TYR A 104 12.89 -21.01 -3.09
CA TYR A 104 14.28 -21.02 -3.53
C TYR A 104 14.95 -22.40 -3.44
N ALA A 105 14.28 -23.42 -2.89
CA ALA A 105 14.80 -24.77 -2.82
C ALA A 105 15.18 -25.32 -4.20
N GLU A 106 16.25 -26.11 -4.28
CA GLU A 106 16.66 -26.78 -5.52
C GLU A 106 15.55 -27.71 -6.02
N LEU A 107 15.29 -27.70 -7.33
CA LEU A 107 14.32 -28.59 -7.96
C LEU A 107 14.98 -29.46 -9.01
N PRO A 108 14.43 -30.67 -9.23
CA PRO A 108 14.77 -31.43 -10.42
C PRO A 108 14.48 -30.60 -11.67
N ASP A 109 15.33 -30.74 -12.68
CA ASP A 109 15.12 -30.09 -13.98
C ASP A 109 14.09 -30.86 -14.80
N ASP A 110 12.83 -30.83 -14.34
CA ASP A 110 11.70 -31.42 -15.03
C ASP A 110 10.51 -30.44 -15.13
N PRO A 111 9.70 -30.51 -16.20
CA PRO A 111 8.63 -29.54 -16.42
C PRO A 111 7.56 -29.50 -15.32
N GLN A 112 7.31 -30.61 -14.63
CA GLN A 112 6.30 -30.67 -13.57
C GLN A 112 6.80 -29.92 -12.33
N ALA A 113 8.05 -30.12 -11.92
CA ALA A 113 8.66 -29.38 -10.82
C ALA A 113 8.67 -27.86 -11.07
N HIS A 114 8.98 -27.43 -12.30
CA HIS A 114 8.93 -26.01 -12.70
C HIS A 114 7.51 -25.44 -12.65
N ALA A 115 6.50 -26.22 -13.08
CA ALA A 115 5.10 -25.81 -13.00
C ALA A 115 4.61 -25.67 -11.55
N GLU A 116 4.98 -26.61 -10.68
CA GLU A 116 4.68 -26.55 -9.24
C GLU A 116 5.34 -25.35 -8.57
N ARG A 117 6.61 -25.06 -8.90
CA ARG A 117 7.30 -23.85 -8.41
C ARG A 117 6.62 -22.58 -8.86
N THR A 118 6.16 -22.53 -10.11
CA THR A 118 5.43 -21.38 -10.65
C THR A 118 4.12 -21.16 -9.88
N ALA A 119 3.38 -22.23 -9.57
CA ALA A 119 2.17 -22.15 -8.74
C ALA A 119 2.48 -21.71 -7.30
N LEU A 120 3.59 -22.16 -6.70
CA LEU A 120 4.03 -21.70 -5.38
C LEU A 120 4.37 -20.20 -5.37
N TRP A 121 5.04 -19.70 -6.40
CA TRP A 121 5.30 -18.26 -6.56
C TRP A 121 3.99 -17.45 -6.67
N GLU A 122 3.01 -17.91 -7.44
CA GLU A 122 1.71 -17.25 -7.51
C GLU A 122 0.97 -17.28 -6.16
N ALA A 123 1.07 -18.38 -5.40
CA ALA A 123 0.54 -18.46 -4.04
C ALA A 123 1.22 -17.46 -3.10
N TYR A 124 2.54 -17.31 -3.20
CA TYR A 124 3.31 -16.32 -2.45
C TYR A 124 2.89 -14.88 -2.79
N PHE A 125 2.77 -14.53 -4.07
CA PHE A 125 2.32 -13.19 -4.47
C PHE A 125 0.89 -12.89 -4.00
N ARG A 126 0.00 -13.89 -4.05
CA ARG A 126 -1.34 -13.77 -3.46
C ARG A 126 -1.26 -13.53 -1.95
N TYR A 127 -0.40 -14.26 -1.25
CA TYR A 127 -0.16 -14.09 0.19
C TYR A 127 0.33 -12.66 0.50
N LEU A 128 1.39 -12.18 -0.17
CA LEU A 128 1.91 -10.82 0.00
C LEU A 128 0.84 -9.75 -0.24
N SER A 129 0.16 -9.83 -1.37
CA SER A 129 -0.90 -8.88 -1.74
C SER A 129 -2.04 -8.86 -0.72
N THR A 130 -2.41 -10.03 -0.19
CA THR A 130 -3.44 -10.16 0.85
C THR A 130 -2.97 -9.61 2.19
N ARG A 131 -1.68 -9.82 2.54
CA ARG A 131 -1.08 -9.27 3.75
C ARG A 131 -1.07 -7.74 3.70
N CYS A 132 -0.56 -7.14 2.62
CA CYS A 132 -0.61 -5.69 2.40
C CYS A 132 -2.03 -5.10 2.55
N PHE A 133 -3.05 -5.79 2.02
CA PHE A 133 -4.45 -5.39 2.21
C PHE A 133 -4.88 -5.43 3.68
N LYS A 134 -4.58 -6.53 4.38
CA LYS A 134 -4.96 -6.72 5.79
C LYS A 134 -4.30 -5.67 6.67
N ASP A 135 -3.00 -5.49 6.53
CA ASP A 135 -2.21 -4.56 7.32
C ASP A 135 -2.69 -3.13 7.11
N GLU A 136 -2.91 -2.71 5.85
CA GLU A 136 -3.44 -1.38 5.56
C GLU A 136 -4.86 -1.19 6.10
N LYS A 137 -5.74 -2.17 5.92
CA LYS A 137 -7.10 -2.13 6.48
C LYS A 137 -7.06 -1.97 8.00
N MET A 138 -6.23 -2.76 8.69
CA MET A 138 -6.09 -2.73 10.14
C MET A 138 -5.48 -1.41 10.62
N ALA A 139 -4.49 -0.87 9.89
CA ALA A 139 -3.93 0.45 10.18
C ALA A 139 -5.01 1.53 10.16
N TYR A 140 -5.88 1.57 9.14
CA TYR A 140 -7.01 2.50 9.12
C TYR A 140 -8.01 2.24 10.26
N GLU A 141 -8.27 0.97 10.61
CA GLU A 141 -9.17 0.61 11.70
C GLU A 141 -8.64 1.04 13.08
N ASN A 142 -7.33 1.03 13.30
CA ASN A 142 -6.70 1.47 14.56
C ASN A 142 -6.52 3.00 14.59
N LEU A 143 -6.22 3.62 13.45
CA LEU A 143 -6.00 5.07 13.33
C LEU A 143 -7.30 5.87 13.08
N ARG A 144 -8.45 5.37 13.53
CA ARG A 144 -9.77 6.02 13.34
C ARG A 144 -9.80 7.48 13.78
N VAL A 145 -9.11 7.81 14.87
CA VAL A 145 -9.06 9.18 15.43
C VAL A 145 -8.29 10.16 14.55
N LEU A 146 -7.46 9.67 13.62
CA LEU A 146 -6.68 10.48 12.69
C LEU A 146 -7.34 10.60 11.31
N GLN A 147 -8.39 9.82 11.04
CA GLN A 147 -9.06 9.81 9.74
C GLN A 147 -9.78 11.14 9.45
N GLY A 148 -9.56 11.67 8.25
CA GLY A 148 -10.11 12.94 7.79
C GLY A 148 -9.37 14.18 8.30
N THR A 149 -8.36 14.00 9.16
CA THR A 149 -7.50 15.08 9.66
C THR A 149 -6.06 14.86 9.23
N ALA A 150 -5.43 13.78 9.68
CA ALA A 150 -4.02 13.48 9.43
C ALA A 150 -3.80 12.30 8.48
N ILE A 151 -4.82 11.45 8.27
CA ILE A 151 -4.85 10.40 7.24
C ILE A 151 -6.19 10.46 6.48
N PRO A 152 -6.33 9.85 5.30
CA PRO A 152 -7.62 9.75 4.60
C PRO A 152 -8.67 8.99 5.41
N ARG A 153 -9.96 9.23 5.16
CA ARG A 153 -11.02 8.34 5.68
C ARG A 153 -11.07 7.04 4.90
N LEU A 154 -11.22 5.93 5.62
CA LEU A 154 -11.61 4.64 5.04
C LEU A 154 -13.12 4.62 4.83
N LEU A 155 -13.53 4.58 3.55
CA LEU A 155 -14.94 4.67 3.16
C LEU A 155 -15.57 3.30 2.97
N LEU A 156 -14.87 2.38 2.30
CA LEU A 156 -15.33 1.01 2.06
C LEU A 156 -14.16 0.03 2.07
N THR A 157 -14.47 -1.23 2.37
CA THR A 157 -13.60 -2.39 2.12
C THR A 157 -14.41 -3.45 1.40
N GLY A 158 -13.79 -4.20 0.51
CA GLY A 158 -14.50 -5.20 -0.27
C GLY A 158 -13.60 -6.02 -1.18
N VAL A 159 -14.21 -6.71 -2.13
CA VAL A 159 -13.52 -7.49 -3.16
C VAL A 159 -13.93 -7.04 -4.55
N ILE A 160 -12.96 -6.95 -5.45
CA ILE A 160 -13.19 -6.55 -6.84
C ILE A 160 -13.86 -7.69 -7.58
N ILE A 161 -14.87 -7.36 -8.38
CA ILE A 161 -15.42 -8.27 -9.39
C ILE A 161 -14.48 -8.18 -10.60
N PRO A 162 -13.66 -9.22 -10.84
CA PRO A 162 -12.72 -9.18 -11.95
C PRO A 162 -13.48 -9.12 -13.29
N PRO A 163 -13.03 -8.29 -14.25
CA PRO A 163 -13.60 -8.27 -15.60
C PRO A 163 -13.08 -9.43 -16.47
N ASP A 164 -12.14 -10.23 -15.95
CA ASP A 164 -11.41 -11.30 -16.62
C ASP A 164 -11.63 -12.66 -15.94
N GLU A 165 -11.16 -13.75 -16.58
CA GLU A 165 -11.39 -15.15 -16.13
C GLU A 165 -10.52 -15.60 -14.94
N ARG A 166 -10.09 -14.66 -14.10
CA ARG A 166 -9.19 -14.92 -12.99
C ARG A 166 -9.79 -15.86 -11.96
N ALA A 167 -8.91 -16.61 -11.31
CA ALA A 167 -9.28 -17.57 -10.26
C ALA A 167 -9.49 -16.90 -8.89
N ILE A 168 -9.11 -15.62 -8.75
CA ILE A 168 -9.21 -14.88 -7.49
C ILE A 168 -9.94 -13.55 -7.66
N GLN A 169 -10.56 -13.09 -6.56
CA GLN A 169 -11.10 -11.75 -6.44
C GLN A 169 -10.15 -10.90 -5.59
N PRO A 170 -9.43 -9.92 -6.17
CA PRO A 170 -8.54 -9.05 -5.40
C PRO A 170 -9.30 -8.27 -4.33
N PRO A 171 -8.81 -8.22 -3.08
CA PRO A 171 -9.38 -7.34 -2.08
C PRO A 171 -9.04 -5.88 -2.40
N ALA A 172 -9.87 -4.96 -1.90
CA ALA A 172 -9.71 -3.54 -2.13
C ALA A 172 -10.24 -2.68 -0.99
N ILE A 173 -9.67 -1.49 -0.88
CA ILE A 173 -10.13 -0.42 0.01
C ILE A 173 -10.48 0.82 -0.80
N VAL A 174 -11.48 1.57 -0.32
CA VAL A 174 -11.88 2.86 -0.88
C VAL A 174 -11.60 3.92 0.16
N LEU A 175 -10.85 4.95 -0.23
CA LEU A 175 -10.37 6.01 0.64
C LEU A 175 -10.87 7.38 0.16
N GLU A 176 -10.98 8.33 1.09
CA GLU A 176 -11.12 9.75 0.78
C GLU A 176 -10.01 10.20 -0.19
N TYR A 177 -10.40 10.85 -1.28
CA TYR A 177 -9.43 11.56 -2.11
C TYR A 177 -9.09 12.90 -1.45
N VAL A 178 -7.80 13.24 -1.39
CA VAL A 178 -7.34 14.54 -0.88
C VAL A 178 -7.20 15.51 -2.06
N PRO A 179 -8.15 16.44 -2.27
CA PRO A 179 -8.09 17.36 -3.39
C PRO A 179 -6.98 18.41 -3.21
N ASP A 180 -6.48 18.92 -4.34
CA ASP A 180 -5.45 19.96 -4.39
C ASP A 180 -4.22 19.67 -3.51
N ALA A 181 -3.85 18.39 -3.42
CA ALA A 181 -2.69 17.96 -2.67
C ALA A 181 -1.40 18.01 -3.50
N VAL A 182 -0.30 18.29 -2.83
CA VAL A 182 1.07 18.17 -3.35
C VAL A 182 1.89 17.29 -2.41
N SER A 183 2.74 16.43 -2.97
CA SER A 183 3.59 15.54 -2.18
C SER A 183 4.71 16.33 -1.47
N LEU A 184 5.26 15.79 -0.38
CA LEU A 184 6.46 16.32 0.27
C LEU A 184 7.64 16.44 -0.71
N ARG A 185 7.69 15.55 -1.71
CA ARG A 185 8.68 15.62 -2.79
C ARG A 185 8.65 16.98 -3.50
N ASP A 186 7.45 17.45 -3.82
CA ASP A 186 7.26 18.56 -4.76
C ASP A 186 6.81 19.86 -4.08
N VAL A 187 6.37 19.81 -2.82
CA VAL A 187 5.98 21.01 -2.07
C VAL A 187 7.18 21.95 -1.86
N SER A 188 6.94 23.25 -1.98
CA SER A 188 7.92 24.27 -1.65
C SER A 188 8.06 24.37 -0.12
N ILE A 189 9.28 24.45 0.41
CA ILE A 189 9.48 24.51 1.87
C ILE A 189 8.95 25.84 2.40
N GLU A 190 9.16 26.92 1.66
CA GLU A 190 8.76 28.28 1.97
C GLU A 190 7.24 28.46 1.98
N ALA A 191 6.50 27.54 1.36
CA ALA A 191 5.03 27.54 1.36
C ALA A 191 4.44 26.87 2.60
N VAL A 192 5.22 26.10 3.37
CA VAL A 192 4.75 25.30 4.49
C VAL A 192 5.15 25.95 5.81
N ASP A 193 4.14 26.28 6.62
CA ASP A 193 4.34 26.86 7.95
C ASP A 193 5.10 25.90 8.90
N ALA A 194 5.94 26.47 9.77
CA ALA A 194 6.73 25.75 10.78
C ALA A 194 5.89 24.80 11.65
N ASP A 195 4.67 25.21 12.00
CA ASP A 195 3.74 24.43 12.81
C ASP A 195 3.23 23.19 12.09
N LEU A 196 3.15 23.22 10.75
CA LEU A 196 2.71 22.07 9.97
C LEU A 196 3.78 20.98 9.90
N TRP A 197 5.07 21.36 9.86
CA TRP A 197 6.18 20.43 10.02
C TRP A 197 6.19 19.75 11.39
N THR A 198 5.92 20.52 12.45
CA THR A 198 5.80 19.99 13.81
C THR A 198 4.59 19.06 13.94
N THR A 199 3.48 19.42 13.30
CA THR A 199 2.28 18.57 13.22
C THR A 199 2.57 17.25 12.54
N LEU A 200 3.30 17.24 11.42
CA LEU A 200 3.69 16.02 10.72
C LEU A 200 4.49 15.07 11.61
N VAL A 201 5.49 15.57 12.34
CA VAL A 201 6.27 14.75 13.29
C VAL A 201 5.37 14.13 14.34
N ARG A 202 4.52 14.94 14.97
CA ARG A 202 3.59 14.45 16.01
C ARG A 202 2.62 13.39 15.48
N VAL A 203 2.11 13.57 14.26
CA VAL A 203 1.23 12.59 13.61
C VAL A 203 1.97 11.25 13.44
N VAL A 204 3.16 11.27 12.86
CA VAL A 204 3.93 10.04 12.60
C VAL A 204 4.33 9.35 13.91
N ASP A 205 4.81 10.10 14.90
CA ASP A 205 5.17 9.53 16.21
C ASP A 205 3.96 8.91 16.92
N SER A 206 2.76 9.48 16.71
CA SER A 206 1.53 8.99 17.34
C SER A 206 1.06 7.63 16.82
N PHE A 207 1.49 7.17 15.64
CA PHE A 207 1.03 5.89 15.09
C PHE A 207 1.30 4.73 16.04
N THR A 208 2.47 4.72 16.69
CA THR A 208 2.84 3.68 17.66
C THR A 208 1.97 3.65 18.91
N THR A 209 1.37 4.79 19.28
CA THR A 209 0.38 4.87 20.39
C THR A 209 -0.93 4.17 20.03
N TYR A 210 -1.18 3.97 18.74
CA TYR A 210 -2.33 3.26 18.20
C TYR A 210 -1.94 1.90 17.62
N ASP A 211 -0.82 1.32 18.07
CA ASP A 211 -0.37 -0.01 17.66
C ASP A 211 -0.13 -0.15 16.15
N VAL A 212 0.30 0.95 15.50
CA VAL A 212 0.62 0.97 14.06
C VAL A 212 2.03 1.52 13.84
N CYS A 213 2.77 0.87 12.96
CA CYS A 213 3.93 1.44 12.28
C CYS A 213 3.60 1.54 10.78
N HIS A 214 3.84 2.69 10.16
CA HIS A 214 3.64 2.91 8.73
C HIS A 214 4.63 2.11 7.89
N ASN A 215 5.90 2.03 8.30
CA ASN A 215 6.97 1.22 7.69
C ASN A 215 7.26 1.53 6.19
N ASP A 216 6.76 2.66 5.68
CA ASP A 216 7.08 3.20 4.36
C ASP A 216 6.94 4.73 4.32
N ILE A 217 7.47 5.38 5.37
CA ILE A 217 7.54 6.84 5.39
C ILE A 217 8.53 7.32 4.33
N ASN A 218 8.00 8.02 3.32
CA ASN A 218 8.78 8.62 2.25
C ASN A 218 8.11 9.88 1.69
N HIS A 219 8.81 10.61 0.82
CA HIS A 219 8.37 11.91 0.30
C HIS A 219 7.14 11.84 -0.64
N ASN A 220 6.76 10.67 -1.13
CA ASN A 220 5.55 10.49 -1.95
C ASN A 220 4.32 10.15 -1.09
N ASN A 221 4.53 9.58 0.10
CA ASN A 221 3.46 9.14 1.01
C ASN A 221 3.03 10.22 2.02
N ILE A 222 3.54 11.44 1.87
CA ILE A 222 3.17 12.60 2.69
C ILE A 222 2.65 13.67 1.75
N LEU A 223 1.42 14.11 1.99
CA LEU A 223 0.71 15.11 1.19
C LEU A 223 0.47 16.38 2.00
N PHE A 224 0.53 17.51 1.31
CA PHE A 224 0.20 18.84 1.81
C PHE A 224 -0.96 19.40 1.00
N THR A 225 -1.97 19.97 1.66
CA THR A 225 -3.15 20.55 0.99
C THR A 225 -3.65 21.78 1.75
N PRO A 226 -4.15 22.82 1.06
CA PRO A 226 -4.10 23.05 -0.40
C PRO A 226 -2.66 23.22 -0.92
N ARG A 227 -2.44 23.11 -2.24
CA ARG A 227 -1.07 23.03 -2.82
C ARG A 227 -0.23 24.28 -2.57
N GLU A 228 -0.82 25.45 -2.76
CA GLU A 228 -0.09 26.73 -2.74
C GLU A 228 0.15 27.26 -1.33
N HIS A 229 -0.81 27.03 -0.43
CA HIS A 229 -0.74 27.43 0.98
C HIS A 229 -1.22 26.28 1.87
N PRO A 230 -0.40 25.24 2.06
CA PRO A 230 -0.75 24.09 2.87
C PRO A 230 -1.22 24.45 4.28
N LYS A 231 -2.38 23.91 4.65
CA LYS A 231 -2.94 24.04 6.01
C LYS A 231 -3.15 22.69 6.69
N ARG A 232 -2.99 21.62 5.93
CA ARG A 232 -3.19 20.23 6.36
C ARG A 232 -2.08 19.38 5.77
N VAL A 233 -1.54 18.49 6.60
CA VAL A 233 -0.64 17.42 6.21
C VAL A 233 -1.39 16.10 6.32
N VAL A 234 -1.25 15.23 5.32
CA VAL A 234 -1.92 13.94 5.25
C VAL A 234 -0.91 12.86 4.94
N VAL A 235 -0.81 11.84 5.80
CA VAL A 235 -0.01 10.65 5.55
C VAL A 235 -0.90 9.60 4.88
N ILE A 236 -0.39 8.98 3.82
CA ILE A 236 -1.13 8.03 2.99
C ILE A 236 -0.32 6.74 2.77
N ASP A 237 -0.97 5.72 2.22
CA ASP A 237 -0.33 4.48 1.77
C ASP A 237 0.28 3.61 2.89
N PHE A 238 -0.61 3.00 3.69
CA PHE A 238 -0.23 2.07 4.75
C PHE A 238 -0.08 0.62 4.24
N GLY A 239 0.20 0.43 2.94
CA GLY A 239 0.28 -0.89 2.31
C GLY A 239 1.42 -1.78 2.81
N CYS A 240 2.37 -1.18 3.53
CA CYS A 240 3.51 -1.84 4.16
C CYS A 240 3.45 -1.78 5.69
N ALA A 241 2.33 -1.34 6.27
CA ALA A 241 2.23 -1.12 7.70
C ALA A 241 2.49 -2.40 8.50
N ALA A 242 3.02 -2.24 9.70
CA ALA A 242 3.00 -3.27 10.73
C ALA A 242 1.97 -2.87 11.78
N VAL A 243 1.07 -3.77 12.12
CA VAL A 243 0.01 -3.53 13.11
C VAL A 243 0.16 -4.57 14.21
N ARG A 244 0.12 -4.14 15.47
CA ARG A 244 0.18 -5.08 16.59
C ARG A 244 -1.12 -5.89 16.66
N GLU A 245 -0.97 -7.20 16.75
CA GLU A 245 -2.06 -8.15 16.98
C GLU A 245 -1.85 -8.85 18.33
N ASP A 246 -1.15 -9.98 18.34
CA ASP A 246 -0.90 -10.82 19.50
C ASP A 246 0.56 -10.79 19.97
N GLU A 247 1.39 -9.91 19.40
CA GLU A 247 2.78 -9.74 19.82
C GLU A 247 2.88 -9.21 21.26
N ASP A 248 3.81 -9.80 22.01
CA ASP A 248 4.20 -9.30 23.32
C ASP A 248 4.89 -7.93 23.23
N ASP A 249 5.03 -7.25 24.38
CA ASP A 249 5.59 -5.90 24.41
C ASP A 249 7.03 -5.86 23.88
N GLU A 250 7.84 -6.89 24.15
CA GLU A 250 9.24 -6.95 23.70
C GLU A 250 9.33 -7.05 22.18
N THR A 251 8.57 -7.97 21.58
CA THR A 251 8.48 -8.16 20.13
C THR A 251 7.94 -6.90 19.45
N TRP A 252 6.93 -6.27 20.04
CA TRP A 252 6.38 -5.03 19.49
C TRP A 252 7.38 -3.85 19.57
N GLU A 253 8.15 -3.73 20.66
CA GLU A 253 9.24 -2.75 20.74
C GLU A 253 10.32 -3.00 19.67
N GLU A 254 10.65 -4.26 19.40
CA GLU A 254 11.58 -4.60 18.32
C GLU A 254 11.03 -4.19 16.96
N ILE A 255 9.76 -4.48 16.67
CA ILE A 255 9.10 -4.08 15.41
C ILE A 255 9.12 -2.55 15.26
N LYS A 256 8.77 -1.80 16.31
CA LYS A 256 8.83 -0.32 16.30
C LYS A 256 10.24 0.19 16.03
N PHE A 257 11.24 -0.44 16.65
CA PHE A 257 12.64 -0.08 16.42
C PHE A 257 13.05 -0.36 14.96
N GLN A 258 12.72 -1.53 14.42
CA GLN A 258 13.10 -1.94 13.06
C GLN A 258 12.44 -1.07 11.99
N THR A 259 11.15 -0.77 12.12
CA THR A 259 10.42 0.10 11.18
C THR A 259 10.92 1.55 11.27
N GLY A 260 11.08 2.07 12.48
CA GLY A 260 11.77 3.34 12.76
C GLY A 260 11.15 4.56 12.06
N ASP A 261 9.82 4.64 11.97
CA ASP A 261 9.10 5.68 11.23
C ASP A 261 9.54 7.11 11.56
N GLY A 262 9.70 7.44 12.84
CA GLY A 262 10.17 8.77 13.26
C GLY A 262 11.59 9.07 12.77
N ARG A 263 12.51 8.11 12.87
CA ARG A 263 13.88 8.25 12.32
C ARG A 263 13.85 8.41 10.80
N ARG A 264 12.98 7.65 10.13
CA ARG A 264 12.80 7.72 8.69
C ARG A 264 12.26 9.08 8.26
N LEU A 265 11.26 9.61 8.97
CA LEU A 265 10.70 10.94 8.75
C LEU A 265 11.76 12.02 8.89
N GLN A 266 12.53 11.99 9.99
CA GLN A 266 13.61 12.96 10.22
C GLN A 266 14.60 12.98 9.06
N TRP A 267 15.01 11.80 8.58
CA TRP A 267 15.91 11.70 7.44
C TRP A 267 15.29 12.27 6.15
N VAL A 268 13.99 12.01 5.90
CA VAL A 268 13.27 12.56 4.74
C VAL A 268 13.21 14.09 4.81
N LEU A 269 12.91 14.66 5.98
CA LEU A 269 12.84 16.10 6.20
C LEU A 269 14.21 16.77 6.05
N GLN A 270 15.26 16.18 6.62
CA GLN A 270 16.63 16.68 6.47
C GLN A 270 17.07 16.71 4.99
N ARG A 271 16.76 15.66 4.22
CA ARG A 271 17.05 15.64 2.77
C ARG A 271 16.26 16.68 1.99
N LYS A 272 15.08 17.06 2.48
CA LYS A 272 14.30 18.17 1.91
C LYS A 272 14.89 19.53 2.28
N GLY A 273 15.71 19.64 3.32
CA GLY A 273 16.24 20.90 3.84
C GLY A 273 15.46 21.45 5.03
N VAL A 274 14.58 20.65 5.63
CA VAL A 274 13.81 21.02 6.81
C VAL A 274 14.53 20.53 8.07
N THR A 275 14.82 21.45 8.99
CA THR A 275 15.36 21.13 10.32
C THR A 275 14.30 21.46 11.37
N ILE A 276 13.85 20.46 12.09
CA ILE A 276 12.95 20.65 13.24
C ILE A 276 13.84 20.60 14.47
N ALA A 277 13.81 21.65 15.30
CA ALA A 277 14.59 21.68 16.53
C ALA A 277 14.12 20.55 17.47
N ASP A 278 15.05 19.71 17.92
CA ASP A 278 14.76 18.73 18.96
C ASP A 278 14.28 19.46 20.22
N LYS A 279 13.14 19.04 20.76
CA LYS A 279 12.61 19.59 22.02
C LYS A 279 13.30 19.06 23.28
N ASP A 280 14.36 18.27 23.15
CA ASP A 280 15.03 17.61 24.28
C ASP A 280 16.35 18.27 24.73
N SER A 281 16.54 19.56 24.47
CA SER A 281 17.64 20.33 25.10
C SER A 281 17.20 21.19 26.30
N SER A 282 16.02 20.94 26.90
CA SER A 282 15.55 21.66 28.09
C SER A 282 15.13 20.74 29.25
N VAL A 283 15.92 19.71 29.52
CA VAL A 283 16.00 19.13 30.86
C VAL A 283 17.45 19.23 31.32
N ALA A 284 17.75 20.36 31.96
CA ALA A 284 18.92 20.56 32.79
C ALA A 284 18.50 20.43 34.26
#